data_AF-A0A538S197-F1
#
_entry.id   AF-A0A538S197-F1
#
_cell.length_a   1.000
_cell.length_b   1.000
_cell.length_c   1.000
_cell.angle_alpha   90.00
_cell.angle_beta   90.00
_cell.angle_gamma   90.00
#
_symmetry.space_group_name_H-M   'P 1'
#
loop_
_entity.id
_entity.type
_entity.pdbx_description
1 polymer ?
#
loop_
_entity_poly.entity_id
_entity_poly.type
_entity_poly.pdbx_seq_one_letter_code
_entity_poly.pdbx_strand_id
1 'polypeptide(L)'
;MLSPILHAAWHWPANMWVVVTAGLATFVLAVLGLLAWRRRRSQGPQTQTAPAEEPPHCSEEPTSPPQERRQSSRPLGRPVEVLISDSFGTATPVKGWIIDRSLGGVGLSMAEPVPLGTILSLRATVAPATTPWARVEIKHCEFKAKRWHAGGEFAESVSLEVLRLFGYRE
;
A
#
# COMPACT_ATOMS: atom_id res chain seq x y z
N MET A 1 -6.41 -14.87 -78.54
CA MET A 1 -5.07 -14.59 -77.96
C MET A 1 -5.16 -13.19 -77.37
N LEU A 2 -4.97 -12.86 -76.10
CA LEU A 2 -4.42 -13.50 -74.91
C LEU A 2 -5.03 -12.75 -73.69
N SER A 3 -5.26 -13.44 -72.59
CA SER A 3 -5.40 -12.80 -71.26
C SER A 3 -4.05 -12.19 -70.85
N PRO A 4 -4.03 -11.18 -69.96
CA PRO A 4 -3.39 -11.50 -68.68
C PRO A 4 -4.13 -10.92 -67.47
N ILE A 5 -4.31 -11.83 -66.51
CA ILE A 5 -4.40 -11.55 -65.09
C ILE A 5 -3.10 -10.85 -64.69
N LEU A 6 -3.17 -9.69 -64.04
CA LEU A 6 -2.04 -9.12 -63.30
C LEU A 6 -2.41 -8.87 -61.84
N HIS A 7 -1.52 -9.40 -61.02
CA HIS A 7 -1.56 -9.48 -59.57
C HIS A 7 -1.32 -8.12 -58.90
N ALA A 8 -1.95 -7.98 -57.74
CA ALA A 8 -1.40 -7.40 -56.51
C ALA A 8 -0.78 -5.99 -56.55
N ALA A 9 -1.39 -5.10 -55.76
CA ALA A 9 -0.65 -4.38 -54.73
C ALA A 9 -1.62 -3.95 -53.63
N TRP A 10 -1.96 -4.87 -52.71
CA TRP A 10 -2.49 -4.47 -51.42
C TRP A 10 -1.33 -3.84 -50.63
N HIS A 11 -1.01 -2.59 -50.97
CA HIS A 11 -0.07 -1.78 -50.20
C HIS A 11 -0.64 -1.58 -48.79
N TRP A 12 -0.05 -2.24 -47.80
CA TRP A 12 -0.25 -1.86 -46.41
C TRP A 12 0.37 -0.46 -46.27
N PRO A 13 -0.38 0.59 -45.86
CA PRO A 13 0.19 1.92 -45.76
C PRO A 13 1.32 1.87 -44.72
N ALA A 14 2.52 2.30 -45.13
CA ALA A 14 3.78 2.32 -44.37
C ALA A 14 3.74 3.14 -43.06
N ASN A 15 2.56 3.66 -42.71
CA ASN A 15 2.28 4.63 -41.66
C ASN A 15 1.62 3.96 -40.43
N MET A 16 1.29 2.67 -40.50
CA MET A 16 0.56 1.99 -39.41
C MET A 16 1.42 1.81 -38.13
N TRP A 17 2.75 1.83 -38.26
CA TRP A 17 3.68 1.79 -37.13
C TRP A 17 3.71 3.09 -36.32
N VAL A 18 3.37 4.23 -36.93
CA VAL A 18 3.39 5.55 -36.25
C VAL A 18 2.29 5.64 -35.19
N VAL A 19 1.14 5.00 -35.43
CA VAL A 19 0.03 4.96 -34.45
C VAL A 19 0.41 4.12 -33.24
N VAL A 20 1.13 3.02 -33.46
CA VAL A 20 1.56 2.11 -32.39
C VAL A 20 2.69 2.72 -31.55
N THR A 21 3.67 3.39 -32.16
CA THR A 21 4.78 4.03 -31.42
C THR A 21 4.34 5.30 -30.69
N ALA A 22 3.45 6.11 -31.26
CA ALA A 22 2.88 7.28 -30.59
C ALA A 22 2.02 6.89 -29.37
N GLY A 23 1.25 5.80 -29.47
CA GLY A 23 0.49 5.25 -28.35
C GLY A 23 1.39 4.73 -27.21
N LEU A 24 2.49 4.05 -27.56
CA LEU A 24 3.42 3.53 -26.57
C LEU A 24 4.17 4.65 -25.83
N ALA A 25 4.64 5.67 -26.56
CA ALA A 25 5.38 6.79 -25.97
C ALA A 25 4.50 7.61 -25.00
N THR A 26 3.23 7.85 -25.37
CA THR A 26 2.28 8.57 -24.49
C THR A 26 1.91 7.76 -23.25
N PHE A 27 1.71 6.44 -23.39
CA PHE A 27 1.45 5.56 -22.25
C PHE A 27 2.64 5.50 -21.27
N VAL A 28 3.86 5.38 -21.79
CA VAL A 28 5.08 5.38 -20.96
C VAL A 28 5.25 6.70 -20.22
N LEU A 29 5.06 7.84 -20.89
CA LEU A 29 5.15 9.16 -20.25
C LEU A 29 4.05 9.38 -19.20
N ALA A 30 2.83 8.91 -19.45
CA ALA A 30 1.73 8.98 -18.49
C ALA A 30 2.00 8.11 -17.25
N VAL A 31 2.50 6.88 -17.44
CA VAL A 31 2.87 5.98 -16.35
C VAL A 31 4.05 6.54 -15.55
N LEU A 32 5.10 7.03 -16.21
CA LEU A 32 6.25 7.65 -15.54
C LEU A 32 5.83 8.93 -14.77
N GLY A 33 4.98 9.76 -15.36
CA GLY A 33 4.40 10.94 -14.72
C GLY A 33 3.56 10.58 -13.50
N LEU A 34 2.71 9.55 -13.60
CA LEU A 34 1.89 9.05 -12.50
C LEU A 34 2.76 8.44 -11.38
N LEU A 35 3.79 7.67 -11.72
CA LEU A 35 4.73 7.10 -10.75
C LEU A 35 5.55 8.19 -10.05
N ALA A 36 6.03 9.19 -10.79
CA ALA A 36 6.74 10.33 -10.23
C ALA A 36 5.85 11.20 -9.34
N TRP A 37 4.59 11.43 -9.74
CA TRP A 37 3.61 12.16 -8.95
C TRP A 37 3.19 11.39 -7.69
N ARG A 38 3.04 10.06 -7.78
CA ARG A 38 2.81 9.18 -6.62
C ARG A 38 3.97 9.24 -5.64
N ARG A 39 5.23 9.19 -6.13
CA ARG A 39 6.43 9.35 -5.29
C ARG A 39 6.52 10.73 -4.65
N ARG A 40 6.21 11.80 -5.38
CA ARG A 40 6.19 13.17 -4.83
C ARG A 40 5.05 13.39 -3.82
N ARG A 41 3.89 12.76 -4.01
CA ARG A 41 2.80 12.80 -3.01
C ARG A 41 3.11 11.99 -1.75
N SER A 42 3.94 10.94 -1.85
CA SER A 42 4.52 10.27 -0.68
C SER A 42 5.52 11.16 0.08
N GLN A 43 6.04 12.21 -0.56
CA GLN A 43 6.87 13.27 0.04
C GLN A 43 6.03 14.52 0.33
N GLY A 44 4.89 14.35 1.01
CA GLY A 44 4.13 15.48 1.53
C GLY A 44 5.00 16.41 2.39
N PRO A 45 4.68 17.72 2.45
CA PRO A 45 5.63 18.79 2.79
C PRO A 45 6.27 18.63 4.17
N GLN A 46 7.60 18.50 4.21
CA GLN A 46 8.37 18.88 5.39
C GLN A 46 8.75 20.35 5.26
N THR A 47 8.03 21.17 6.03
CA THR A 47 8.50 22.36 6.74
C THR A 47 9.47 23.29 5.99
N GLN A 48 8.94 24.40 5.47
CA GLN A 48 9.67 25.66 5.46
C GLN A 48 9.11 26.54 6.58
N THR A 49 9.75 26.45 7.74
CA THR A 49 9.84 27.59 8.65
C THR A 49 11.22 28.19 8.39
N ALA A 50 11.23 29.35 7.75
CA ALA A 50 12.41 30.18 7.54
C ALA A 50 12.30 31.42 8.48
N PRO A 51 13.39 32.18 8.73
CA PRO A 51 14.21 32.03 9.93
C PRO A 51 14.29 33.29 10.79
N ALA A 52 14.68 33.07 12.05
CA ALA A 52 15.52 33.89 12.94
C ALA A 52 15.28 35.42 13.01
N GLU A 53 14.83 35.87 14.18
CA GLU A 53 15.41 37.05 14.82
C GLU A 53 15.48 36.82 16.35
N GLU A 54 16.70 36.62 16.85
CA GLU A 54 17.06 36.61 18.27
C GLU A 54 17.33 38.08 18.69
N PRO A 55 17.13 38.47 19.97
CA PRO A 55 18.22 38.30 20.94
C PRO A 55 17.67 38.06 22.38
N PRO A 56 18.52 38.02 23.43
CA PRO A 56 18.91 36.78 24.09
C PRO A 56 18.33 36.72 25.51
N HIS A 57 17.66 35.63 25.88
CA HIS A 57 17.43 35.37 27.29
C HIS A 57 17.53 33.89 27.63
N CYS A 58 18.60 33.62 28.37
CA CYS A 58 18.87 32.43 29.15
C CYS A 58 17.60 31.97 29.89
N SER A 59 17.08 30.79 29.58
CA SER A 59 16.23 29.97 30.45
C SER A 59 16.08 28.57 29.86
N GLU A 60 16.45 27.57 30.64
CA GLU A 60 16.28 26.15 30.36
C GLU A 60 14.77 25.80 30.34
N GLU A 61 14.25 25.23 29.26
CA GLU A 61 13.06 24.37 29.29
C GLU A 61 13.07 23.36 28.13
N PRO A 62 12.47 22.17 28.33
CA PRO A 62 12.73 20.98 27.55
C PRO A 62 12.05 21.05 26.19
N THR A 63 12.82 20.72 25.15
CA THR A 63 12.31 20.30 23.84
C THR A 63 11.21 19.28 24.04
N SER A 64 9.96 19.69 23.82
CA SER A 64 8.83 18.78 23.76
C SER A 64 9.10 17.79 22.61
N PRO A 65 9.16 16.47 22.89
CA PRO A 65 9.26 15.49 21.82
C PRO A 65 8.00 15.56 20.95
N PRO A 66 8.06 15.14 19.68
CA PRO A 66 6.89 15.08 18.82
C PRO A 66 5.74 14.36 19.55
N GLN A 67 4.63 15.07 19.69
CA GLN A 67 3.47 14.62 20.45
C GLN A 67 3.01 13.26 19.93
N GLU A 68 3.20 12.22 20.75
CA GLU A 68 2.70 10.87 20.54
C GLU A 68 1.18 10.94 20.37
N ARG A 69 0.70 10.82 19.14
CA ARG A 69 -0.74 10.88 18.80
C ARG A 69 -1.52 9.67 19.33
N ARG A 70 -0.84 8.63 19.83
CA ARG A 70 -1.48 7.42 20.35
C ARG A 70 -1.48 7.48 21.88
N GLN A 71 -2.67 7.67 22.45
CA GLN A 71 -2.91 7.63 23.90
C GLN A 71 -2.70 6.24 24.55
N SER A 72 -2.26 5.23 23.79
CA SER A 72 -2.03 3.87 24.30
C SER A 72 -0.81 3.23 23.63
N SER A 73 0.17 2.85 24.43
CA SER A 73 1.20 1.88 24.03
C SER A 73 0.49 0.53 23.79
N ARG A 74 0.51 0.02 22.56
CA ARG A 74 -0.06 -1.29 22.26
C ARG A 74 0.92 -2.35 22.78
N PRO A 75 0.51 -3.24 23.70
CA PRO A 75 1.34 -4.37 24.06
C PRO A 75 1.68 -5.14 22.78
N LEU A 76 2.98 -5.31 22.49
CA LEU A 76 3.45 -6.23 21.46
C LEU A 76 3.13 -7.66 21.94
N GLY A 77 1.86 -8.07 21.81
CA GLY A 77 1.48 -9.47 21.92
C GLY A 77 2.25 -10.32 20.90
N ARG A 78 2.28 -11.63 21.10
CA ARG A 78 2.95 -12.55 20.18
C ARG A 78 2.49 -12.30 18.73
N PRO A 79 3.41 -12.20 17.75
CA PRO A 79 3.03 -12.06 16.35
C PRO A 79 2.15 -13.23 15.91
N VAL A 80 1.10 -12.94 15.13
CA VAL A 80 0.19 -13.96 14.60
C VAL A 80 0.42 -14.08 13.11
N GLU A 81 0.69 -15.29 12.62
CA GLU A 81 0.84 -15.54 11.19
C GLU A 81 -0.52 -15.45 10.50
N VAL A 82 -0.57 -14.73 9.38
CA VAL A 82 -1.78 -14.49 8.60
C VAL A 82 -1.56 -14.78 7.13
N LEU A 83 -2.63 -15.19 6.47
CA LEU A 83 -2.79 -15.18 5.03
C LEU A 83 -3.29 -13.79 4.60
N ILE A 84 -2.71 -13.28 3.53
CA ILE A 84 -3.01 -11.97 2.95
C ILE A 84 -3.38 -12.18 1.48
N SER A 85 -4.54 -11.66 1.08
CA SER A 85 -5.05 -11.73 -0.29
C SER A 85 -5.47 -10.35 -0.79
N ASP A 86 -5.82 -10.29 -2.08
CA ASP A 86 -6.56 -9.19 -2.68
C ASP A 86 -7.86 -8.83 -1.93
N SER A 87 -8.50 -7.74 -2.33
CA SER A 87 -9.67 -7.16 -1.65
C SER A 87 -10.89 -8.09 -1.53
N PHE A 88 -10.92 -9.18 -2.31
CA PHE A 88 -11.99 -10.17 -2.36
C PHE A 88 -11.61 -11.53 -1.73
N GLY A 89 -10.35 -11.73 -1.33
CA GLY A 89 -9.91 -13.01 -0.77
C GLY A 89 -9.79 -14.14 -1.81
N THR A 90 -9.62 -13.79 -3.08
CA THR A 90 -9.64 -14.71 -4.23
C THR A 90 -8.27 -14.98 -4.83
N ALA A 91 -7.33 -14.05 -4.68
CA ALA A 91 -5.95 -14.26 -5.12
C ALA A 91 -5.25 -15.35 -4.30
N THR A 92 -4.18 -15.93 -4.86
CA THR A 92 -3.32 -16.85 -4.11
C THR A 92 -2.74 -16.12 -2.89
N PRO A 93 -3.06 -16.55 -1.66
CA PRO A 93 -2.69 -15.79 -0.49
C PRO A 93 -1.19 -15.90 -0.19
N VAL A 94 -0.60 -14.78 0.20
CA VAL A 94 0.77 -14.72 0.69
C VAL A 94 0.80 -14.68 2.21
N LYS A 95 1.92 -15.08 2.80
CA LYS A 95 2.08 -15.08 4.26
C LYS A 95 2.57 -13.73 4.77
N GLY A 96 2.06 -13.33 5.93
CA GLY A 96 2.53 -12.19 6.70
C GLY A 96 2.28 -12.38 8.19
N TRP A 97 2.53 -11.32 8.96
CA TRP A 97 2.40 -11.35 10.41
C TRP A 97 1.62 -10.14 10.92
N ILE A 98 0.66 -10.35 11.82
CA ILE A 98 0.11 -9.28 12.64
C ILE A 98 1.09 -9.01 13.78
N ILE A 99 1.62 -7.79 13.82
CA ILE A 99 2.61 -7.32 14.81
C ILE A 99 2.00 -6.40 15.87
N ASP A 100 0.90 -5.73 15.55
CA ASP A 100 0.07 -4.99 16.50
C ASP A 100 -1.42 -5.11 16.13
N ARG A 101 -2.32 -4.92 17.10
CA ARG A 101 -3.76 -5.01 16.88
C ARG A 101 -4.56 -4.15 17.85
N SER A 102 -5.75 -3.75 17.42
CA SER A 102 -6.80 -3.12 18.24
C SER A 102 -8.17 -3.55 17.73
N LEU A 103 -9.24 -3.06 18.36
CA LEU A 103 -10.62 -3.23 17.87
C LEU A 103 -10.83 -2.66 16.46
N GLY A 104 -10.10 -1.60 16.10
CA GLY A 104 -10.29 -0.86 14.84
C GLY A 104 -9.27 -1.17 13.75
N GLY A 105 -8.21 -1.91 14.03
CA GLY A 105 -7.20 -2.18 13.00
C GLY A 105 -6.02 -3.01 13.44
N VAL A 106 -5.10 -3.22 12.50
CA VAL A 106 -3.94 -4.11 12.65
C VAL A 106 -2.68 -3.51 12.04
N GLY A 107 -1.54 -3.85 12.64
CA GLY A 107 -0.21 -3.69 12.06
C GLY A 107 0.27 -5.00 11.45
N LEU A 108 0.78 -4.95 10.23
CA LEU A 108 1.25 -6.07 9.43
C LEU A 108 2.75 -5.99 9.16
N SER A 109 3.43 -7.13 9.15
CA SER A 109 4.80 -7.29 8.63
C SER A 109 4.81 -8.22 7.42
N MET A 110 5.17 -7.69 6.26
CA MET A 110 5.01 -8.31 4.94
C MET A 110 6.33 -8.33 4.17
N ALA A 111 6.41 -9.17 3.14
CA ALA A 111 7.58 -9.27 2.26
C ALA A 111 7.63 -8.14 1.22
N GLU A 112 6.48 -7.64 0.79
CA GLU A 112 6.34 -6.66 -0.29
C GLU A 112 5.57 -5.41 0.18
N PRO A 113 5.84 -4.24 -0.41
CA PRO A 113 5.09 -3.03 -0.11
C PRO A 113 3.68 -3.10 -0.69
N VAL A 114 2.72 -2.50 0.00
CA VAL A 114 1.34 -2.35 -0.49
C VAL A 114 0.99 -0.87 -0.57
N PRO A 115 0.37 -0.39 -1.67
CA PRO A 115 -0.03 1.01 -1.79
C PRO A 115 -1.04 1.43 -0.70
N LEU A 116 -0.96 2.69 -0.27
CA LEU A 116 -1.95 3.28 0.64
C LEU A 116 -3.34 3.30 -0.01
N GLY A 117 -4.38 3.10 0.79
CA GLY A 117 -5.78 2.98 0.35
C GLY A 117 -6.14 1.61 -0.24
N THR A 118 -5.17 0.70 -0.38
CA THR A 118 -5.45 -0.67 -0.85
C THR A 118 -6.22 -1.42 0.23
N ILE A 119 -7.28 -2.13 -0.16
CA ILE A 119 -7.99 -3.06 0.71
C ILE A 119 -7.38 -4.46 0.52
N LEU A 120 -6.89 -5.03 1.62
CA LEU A 120 -6.42 -6.40 1.69
C LEU A 120 -7.40 -7.25 2.49
N SER A 121 -7.52 -8.52 2.13
CA SER A 121 -8.23 -9.51 2.93
C SER A 121 -7.23 -10.28 3.79
N LEU A 122 -7.49 -10.35 5.10
CA LEU A 122 -6.66 -11.06 6.08
C LEU A 122 -7.40 -12.24 6.72
N ARG A 123 -6.68 -13.35 6.93
CA ARG A 123 -7.18 -14.49 7.73
C ARG A 123 -6.03 -15.13 8.50
N ALA A 124 -6.22 -15.42 9.78
CA ALA A 124 -5.18 -16.10 10.57
C ALA A 124 -4.91 -17.49 10.00
N THR A 125 -3.65 -17.92 9.97
CA THR A 125 -3.30 -19.25 9.44
C THR A 125 -3.88 -20.39 10.28
N VAL A 126 -4.09 -20.14 11.57
CA VAL A 126 -4.74 -21.07 12.51
C VAL A 126 -6.26 -21.09 12.41
N ALA A 127 -6.86 -20.13 11.69
CA ALA A 127 -8.30 -20.04 11.57
C ALA A 127 -8.84 -21.18 10.67
N PRO A 128 -10.01 -21.76 11.00
CA PRO A 128 -10.72 -22.63 10.09
C PRO A 128 -10.91 -22.01 8.70
N ALA A 129 -10.95 -22.85 7.65
CA ALA A 129 -11.15 -22.38 6.28
C ALA A 129 -12.50 -21.68 6.07
N THR A 130 -13.47 -21.91 6.96
CA THR A 130 -14.79 -21.28 6.99
C THR A 130 -14.80 -19.90 7.66
N THR A 131 -13.72 -19.52 8.37
CA THR A 131 -13.62 -18.20 9.00
C THR A 131 -13.58 -17.11 7.92
N PRO A 132 -14.43 -16.06 8.05
CA PRO A 132 -14.47 -14.97 7.09
C PRO A 132 -13.15 -14.20 7.07
N TRP A 133 -12.83 -13.63 5.91
CA TRP A 133 -11.70 -12.72 5.75
C TRP A 133 -12.03 -11.36 6.39
N ALA A 134 -11.10 -10.81 7.15
CA ALA A 134 -11.18 -9.44 7.64
C ALA A 134 -10.59 -8.49 6.59
N ARG A 135 -11.37 -7.50 6.15
CA ARG A 135 -10.91 -6.52 5.14
C ARG A 135 -10.24 -5.36 5.84
N VAL A 136 -9.05 -4.99 5.35
CA VAL A 136 -8.18 -3.98 5.96
C VAL A 136 -7.72 -2.99 4.89
N GLU A 137 -8.02 -1.72 5.08
CA GLU A 137 -7.52 -0.64 4.25
C GLU A 137 -6.15 -0.15 4.77
N ILE A 138 -5.13 -0.17 3.92
CA ILE A 138 -3.78 0.25 4.28
C ILE A 138 -3.71 1.77 4.44
N LYS A 139 -3.42 2.23 5.65
CA LYS A 139 -3.29 3.66 6.02
C LYS A 139 -1.84 4.13 6.04
N HIS A 140 -0.90 3.25 6.35
CA HIS A 140 0.54 3.52 6.20
C HIS A 140 1.30 2.27 5.74
N CYS A 141 2.45 2.45 5.11
CA CYS A 141 3.39 1.38 4.79
C CYS A 141 4.80 1.94 4.78
N GLU A 142 5.69 1.37 5.60
CA GLU A 142 7.08 1.77 5.72
C GLU A 142 8.01 0.56 5.66
N PHE A 143 9.26 0.76 5.23
CA PHE A 143 10.28 -0.29 5.27
C PHE A 143 11.09 -0.15 6.56
N LYS A 144 11.04 -1.17 7.43
CA LYS A 144 11.72 -1.19 8.73
C LYS A 144 12.18 -2.61 9.05
N ALA A 145 13.33 -2.75 9.70
CA ALA A 145 13.86 -4.06 10.12
C ALA A 145 13.87 -5.12 9.00
N LYS A 146 14.23 -4.71 7.77
CA LYS A 146 14.30 -5.56 6.57
C LYS A 146 12.94 -6.10 6.08
N ARG A 147 11.81 -5.55 6.53
CA ARG A 147 10.45 -5.94 6.11
C ARG A 147 9.57 -4.72 5.89
N TRP A 148 8.45 -4.92 5.19
CA TRP A 148 7.43 -3.88 5.03
C TRP A 148 6.46 -3.93 6.18
N HIS A 149 6.34 -2.82 6.90
CA HIS A 149 5.45 -2.65 8.04
C HIS A 149 4.28 -1.77 7.61
N ALA A 150 3.09 -2.35 7.56
CA ALA A 150 1.89 -1.65 7.13
C ALA A 150 0.88 -1.56 8.28
N GLY A 151 0.32 -0.38 8.48
CA GLY A 151 -0.79 -0.18 9.41
C GLY A 151 -2.07 -0.04 8.61
N GLY A 152 -3.12 -0.75 9.02
CA GLY A 152 -4.41 -0.69 8.36
C GLY A 152 -5.57 -0.67 9.32
N GLU A 153 -6.67 -0.10 8.84
CA GLU A 153 -7.96 0.00 9.53
C GLU A 153 -8.91 -1.04 8.95
N PHE A 154 -9.75 -1.65 9.79
CA PHE A 154 -10.77 -2.56 9.28
C PHE A 154 -11.80 -1.80 8.45
N ALA A 155 -12.09 -2.29 7.24
CA ALA A 155 -13.07 -1.66 6.35
C ALA A 155 -14.51 -1.83 6.87
N GLU A 156 -14.77 -2.91 7.60
CA GLU A 156 -16.01 -3.16 8.32
C GLU A 156 -15.72 -3.61 9.77
N SER A 157 -16.73 -3.57 10.64
CA SER A 157 -16.59 -4.09 12.01
C SER A 157 -16.26 -5.59 11.99
N VAL A 158 -15.17 -5.97 12.63
CA VAL A 158 -14.74 -7.38 12.74
C VAL A 158 -15.27 -7.99 14.03
N SER A 159 -15.71 -9.25 13.97
CA SER A 159 -16.21 -9.95 15.15
C SER A 159 -15.12 -10.18 16.20
N LEU A 160 -15.50 -10.23 17.47
CA LEU A 160 -14.55 -10.53 18.56
C LEU A 160 -13.86 -11.89 18.39
N GLU A 161 -14.51 -12.86 17.76
CA GLU A 161 -13.90 -14.16 17.45
C GLU A 161 -12.70 -14.01 16.50
N VAL A 162 -12.87 -13.27 15.41
CA VAL A 162 -11.78 -13.01 14.46
C VAL A 162 -10.68 -12.15 15.10
N LEU A 163 -11.05 -11.16 15.90
CA LEU A 163 -10.08 -10.34 16.65
C LEU A 163 -9.25 -11.19 17.62
N ARG A 164 -9.87 -12.15 18.32
CA ARG A 164 -9.15 -13.10 19.19
C ARG A 164 -8.22 -14.00 18.40
N LEU A 165 -8.62 -14.44 17.19
CA LEU A 165 -7.72 -15.16 16.27
C LEU A 165 -6.53 -14.30 15.84
N PHE A 166 -6.69 -12.98 15.72
CA PHE A 166 -5.60 -12.02 15.52
C PHE A 166 -4.79 -11.71 16.79
N GLY A 167 -5.15 -12.31 17.93
CA GLY A 167 -4.45 -12.16 19.19
C GLY A 167 -4.88 -10.93 20.00
N TYR A 168 -6.04 -10.35 19.70
CA TYR A 168 -6.64 -9.32 20.55
C TYR A 168 -7.06 -9.93 21.90
N ARG A 169 -6.74 -9.23 22.99
CA ARG A 169 -7.11 -9.57 24.36
C ARG A 169 -7.66 -8.30 25.01
N GLU A 170 -8.77 -8.44 25.72
CA GLU A 170 -9.42 -7.38 26.50
C GLU A 170 -8.60 -7.03 27.76
#